data_AF-A0A378WSR4-F1
#
_entry.id   AF-A0A378WSR4-F1
#
_cell.length_a   1.000
_cell.length_b   1.000
_cell.length_c   1.000
_cell.angle_alpha   90.00
_cell.angle_beta   90.00
_cell.angle_gamma   90.00
#
_symmetry.space_group_name_H-M   'P 1'
#
loop_
_entity.id
_entity.type
_entity.pdbx_description
1 polymer ?
#
loop_
_entity_poly.entity_id
_entity_poly.type
_entity_poly.pdbx_seq_one_letter_code
_entity_poly.pdbx_strand_id
1 'polypeptide(L)'
;MNMWGPPTDPAWAANDPYLHADRLRGTAIYVSTGTGLPGPLDTLDGPGIRSSPAKLADQILIGGALETGAVRCTRELHSRLTELAIPATVDMRPTGTHSWGYWQEDLHRSWPMFARALGL
;
A
#
# COMPACT_ATOMS: atom_id res chain seq x y z
N MET A 1 -8.70 -23.38 7.97
CA MET A 1 -8.92 -23.19 6.52
C MET A 1 -7.92 -22.14 6.07
N ASN A 2 -7.01 -22.46 5.15
CA ASN A 2 -6.07 -21.48 4.61
C ASN A 2 -6.49 -21.18 3.17
N MET A 3 -6.75 -19.91 2.85
CA MET A 3 -7.38 -19.50 1.58
C MET A 3 -6.68 -20.10 0.35
N TRP A 4 -5.34 -20.21 0.40
CA TRP A 4 -4.50 -20.73 -0.68
C TRP A 4 -3.66 -21.94 -0.26
N GLY A 5 -4.06 -22.69 0.77
CA GLY A 5 -3.29 -23.87 1.21
C GLY A 5 -1.99 -23.53 1.96
N PRO A 6 -1.04 -24.48 2.10
CA PRO A 6 0.27 -24.23 2.72
C PRO A 6 1.12 -23.23 1.90
N PRO A 7 2.17 -22.61 2.47
CA PRO A 7 3.00 -21.62 1.74
C PRO A 7 3.68 -22.12 0.46
N THR A 8 3.79 -23.44 0.28
CA THR A 8 4.34 -24.07 -0.93
C THR A 8 3.28 -24.39 -1.99
N ASP A 9 2.01 -24.13 -1.70
CA ASP A 9 0.91 -24.39 -2.62
C ASP A 9 1.01 -23.44 -3.83
N PRO A 10 0.90 -23.94 -5.09
CA PRO A 10 0.94 -23.11 -6.29
C PRO A 10 -0.10 -22.00 -6.32
N ALA A 11 -1.19 -22.11 -5.54
CA ALA A 11 -2.20 -21.07 -5.42
C ALA A 11 -1.61 -19.73 -4.90
N TRP A 12 -0.56 -19.75 -4.08
CA TRP A 12 0.14 -18.52 -3.66
C TRP A 12 0.76 -17.81 -4.86
N ALA A 13 1.55 -18.52 -5.66
CA ALA A 13 2.20 -17.94 -6.83
C ALA A 13 1.18 -17.45 -7.87
N ALA A 14 0.07 -18.17 -8.05
CA ALA A 14 -1.00 -17.81 -8.97
C ALA A 14 -1.74 -16.51 -8.60
N ASN A 15 -1.66 -16.07 -7.34
CA ASN A 15 -2.31 -14.86 -6.83
C ASN A 15 -1.31 -13.74 -6.48
N ASP A 16 -0.03 -13.91 -6.82
CA ASP A 16 1.01 -12.92 -6.54
C ASP A 16 1.08 -11.87 -7.67
N PRO A 17 0.79 -10.58 -7.40
CA PRO A 17 0.84 -9.53 -8.41
C PRO A 17 2.25 -9.23 -8.92
N TYR A 18 3.31 -9.50 -8.13
CA TYR A 18 4.69 -9.33 -8.57
C TYR A 18 5.06 -10.36 -9.66
N LEU A 19 4.67 -11.63 -9.45
CA LEU A 19 4.90 -12.70 -10.42
C LEU A 19 4.10 -12.52 -11.72
N HIS A 20 2.99 -11.79 -11.64
CA HIS A 20 2.06 -11.54 -12.75
C HIS A 20 2.05 -10.08 -13.22
N ALA A 21 3.09 -9.31 -12.91
CA ALA A 21 3.15 -7.88 -13.20
C ALA A 21 3.03 -7.57 -14.71
N ASP A 22 3.45 -8.48 -15.58
CA ASP A 22 3.32 -8.36 -17.04
C ASP A 22 1.86 -8.21 -17.50
N ARG A 23 0.94 -8.83 -16.77
CA ARG A 23 -0.50 -8.78 -17.04
C ARG A 23 -1.13 -7.43 -16.70
N LEU A 24 -0.42 -6.55 -16.02
CA LEU A 24 -0.91 -5.20 -15.67
C LEU A 24 -0.71 -4.20 -16.82
N ARG A 25 -0.09 -4.59 -17.93
CA ARG A 25 0.11 -3.70 -19.09
C ARG A 25 -1.22 -3.16 -19.61
N GLY A 26 -1.28 -1.85 -19.81
CA GLY A 26 -2.48 -1.15 -20.26
C GLY A 26 -3.46 -0.80 -19.14
N THR A 27 -3.17 -1.17 -17.89
CA THR A 27 -3.95 -0.75 -16.72
C THR A 27 -3.39 0.54 -16.14
N ALA A 28 -4.26 1.47 -15.72
CA ALA A 28 -3.84 2.63 -14.94
C ALA A 28 -3.57 2.19 -13.49
N ILE A 29 -2.32 2.32 -13.02
CA ILE A 29 -1.85 1.76 -11.75
C ILE A 29 -1.42 2.89 -10.82
N TYR A 30 -1.97 2.90 -9.61
CA TYR A 30 -1.50 3.71 -8.48
C TYR A 30 -1.10 2.77 -7.33
N VAL A 31 0.12 2.90 -6.83
CA VAL A 31 0.61 2.16 -5.67
C VAL A 31 1.21 3.17 -4.69
N SER A 32 0.79 3.12 -3.44
CA SER A 32 1.31 3.98 -2.38
C SER A 32 1.75 3.16 -1.18
N THR A 33 2.68 3.74 -0.42
CA THR A 33 3.15 3.17 0.85
C THR A 33 3.81 4.26 1.69
N GLY A 34 3.77 4.10 3.01
CA GLY A 34 4.64 4.82 3.95
C GLY A 34 5.95 4.08 4.19
N THR A 35 6.67 4.44 5.25
CA THR A 35 7.88 3.72 5.70
C THR A 35 7.66 2.94 6.99
N GLY A 36 6.52 3.12 7.64
CA GLY A 36 6.27 2.70 9.01
C GLY A 36 6.76 3.69 10.07
N LEU A 37 7.52 4.72 9.70
CA LEU A 37 7.82 5.83 10.61
C LEU A 37 6.56 6.67 10.81
N PRO A 38 6.19 7.01 12.07
CA PRO A 38 5.06 7.89 12.32
C PRO A 38 5.21 9.21 11.57
N GLY A 39 4.09 9.68 11.02
CA GLY A 39 4.04 10.96 10.32
C GLY A 39 2.89 11.84 10.79
N PRO A 40 2.54 12.87 10.01
CA PRO A 40 1.58 13.89 10.43
C PRO A 40 0.14 13.41 10.69
N LEU A 41 -0.22 12.21 10.26
CA LEU A 41 -1.57 11.65 10.43
C LEU A 41 -1.64 10.63 11.59
N ASP A 42 -0.51 10.38 12.27
CA ASP A 42 -0.45 9.55 13.48
C ASP A 42 -0.72 10.40 14.73
N THR A 43 -1.97 10.79 14.89
CA THR A 43 -2.39 11.76 15.92
C THR A 43 -3.53 11.23 16.78
N LEU A 44 -3.76 11.86 17.94
CA LEU A 44 -4.83 11.46 18.87
C LEU A 44 -6.24 11.72 18.30
N ASP A 45 -6.37 12.71 17.42
CA ASP A 45 -7.56 13.04 16.65
C ASP A 45 -7.66 12.24 15.33
N GLY A 46 -6.70 11.36 15.06
CA GLY A 46 -6.69 10.50 13.88
C GLY A 46 -7.90 9.55 13.82
N PRO A 47 -8.33 9.15 12.61
CA PRO A 47 -9.48 8.26 12.44
C PRO A 47 -9.30 6.93 13.20
N GLY A 48 -10.32 6.52 13.96
CA GLY A 48 -10.31 5.28 14.74
C GLY A 48 -9.64 5.38 16.12
N ILE A 49 -8.78 6.38 16.35
CA ILE A 49 -8.03 6.58 17.62
C ILE A 49 -8.94 7.03 18.75
N ARG A 50 -9.93 7.89 18.49
CA ARG A 50 -10.91 8.38 19.49
C ARG A 50 -10.23 8.96 20.73
N SER A 51 -9.18 9.77 20.52
CA SER A 51 -8.39 10.40 21.59
C SER A 51 -7.78 9.43 22.60
N SER A 52 -7.59 8.16 22.22
CA SER A 52 -7.00 7.13 23.08
C SER A 52 -5.50 7.00 22.82
N PRO A 53 -4.62 7.35 23.79
CA PRO A 53 -3.18 7.18 23.64
C PRO A 53 -2.76 5.73 23.42
N ALA A 54 -3.47 4.77 24.03
CA ALA A 54 -3.21 3.35 23.86
C ALA A 54 -3.43 2.89 22.41
N LYS A 55 -4.49 3.38 21.75
CA LYS A 55 -4.75 3.06 20.33
C LYS A 55 -3.74 3.71 19.39
N LEU A 56 -3.32 4.93 19.69
CA LEU A 56 -2.28 5.60 18.91
C LEU A 56 -0.96 4.84 19.02
N ALA A 57 -0.59 4.40 20.23
CA ALA A 57 0.60 3.58 20.44
C ALA A 57 0.51 2.25 19.65
N ASP A 58 -0.64 1.57 19.69
CA ASP A 58 -0.87 0.34 18.92
C ASP A 58 -0.75 0.58 17.40
N GLN A 59 -1.36 1.64 16.87
CA GLN A 59 -1.24 2.04 15.46
C GLN A 59 0.22 2.29 15.06
N ILE A 60 0.98 3.02 15.88
CA ILE A 60 2.38 3.33 15.60
C ILE A 60 3.22 2.04 15.62
N LEU A 61 3.04 1.18 16.61
CA LEU A 61 3.86 -0.01 16.79
C LEU A 61 3.50 -1.11 15.77
N ILE A 62 2.23 -1.51 15.73
CA ILE A 62 1.75 -2.59 14.86
C ILE A 62 1.64 -2.09 13.42
N GLY A 63 1.00 -0.93 13.22
CA GLY A 63 0.86 -0.34 11.90
C GLY A 63 2.20 0.08 11.29
N GLY A 64 3.15 0.54 12.10
CA GLY A 64 4.53 0.78 11.63
C GLY A 64 5.24 -0.49 11.16
N ALA A 65 5.12 -1.58 11.91
CA ALA A 65 5.70 -2.87 11.55
C ALA A 65 5.09 -3.46 10.26
N LEU A 66 3.77 -3.39 10.11
CA LEU A 66 3.08 -3.81 8.89
C LEU A 66 3.55 -3.01 7.67
N GLU A 67 3.65 -1.69 7.80
CA GLU A 67 4.05 -0.83 6.70
C GLU A 67 5.51 -1.05 6.28
N THR A 68 6.38 -1.47 7.19
CA THR A 68 7.77 -1.86 6.87
C THR A 68 7.82 -3.06 5.90
N GLY A 69 6.88 -4.01 6.04
CA GLY A 69 6.71 -5.10 5.08
C GLY A 69 6.15 -4.60 3.75
N ALA A 70 5.12 -3.76 3.81
CA ALA A 70 4.48 -3.20 2.62
C ALA A 70 5.45 -2.38 1.75
N VAL A 71 6.26 -1.51 2.35
CA VAL A 71 7.22 -0.67 1.61
C VAL A 71 8.27 -1.50 0.87
N ARG A 72 8.69 -2.64 1.45
CA ARG A 72 9.58 -3.58 0.76
C ARG A 72 8.88 -4.15 -0.48
N CYS A 73 7.67 -4.70 -0.32
CA CYS A 73 6.92 -5.28 -1.43
C CYS A 73 6.63 -4.24 -2.53
N THR A 74 6.28 -3.01 -2.17
CA THR A 74 6.04 -1.91 -3.12
C THR A 74 7.29 -1.55 -3.91
N ARG A 75 8.48 -1.53 -3.28
CA ARG A 75 9.75 -1.30 -3.99
C ARG A 75 10.05 -2.39 -5.00
N GLU A 76 9.87 -3.66 -4.63
CA GLU A 76 10.06 -4.79 -5.54
C GLU A 76 9.08 -4.72 -6.72
N LEU A 77 7.79 -4.46 -6.45
CA LEU A 77 6.79 -4.30 -7.50
C LEU A 77 7.12 -3.12 -8.43
N HIS A 78 7.57 -1.99 -7.89
CA HIS A 78 7.99 -0.84 -8.69
C HIS A 78 9.19 -1.16 -9.59
N SER A 79 10.20 -1.87 -9.05
CA SER A 79 11.34 -2.35 -9.85
C SER A 79 10.85 -3.24 -10.99
N ARG A 80 9.96 -4.19 -10.68
CA ARG A 80 9.43 -5.14 -11.67
C ARG A 80 8.60 -4.46 -12.77
N LEU A 81 7.75 -3.50 -12.43
CA LEU A 81 7.00 -2.71 -13.40
C LEU A 81 7.93 -1.89 -14.29
N THR A 82 9.00 -1.34 -13.72
CA THR A 82 10.04 -0.60 -14.45
C THR A 82 10.79 -1.50 -15.43
N GLU A 83 11.25 -2.69 -15.00
CA GLU A 83 11.89 -3.70 -15.87
C GLU A 83 11.01 -4.09 -17.06
N LEU A 84 9.70 -4.20 -16.84
CA LEU A 84 8.73 -4.55 -17.86
C LEU A 84 8.27 -3.36 -18.70
N ALA A 85 8.77 -2.14 -18.43
CA ALA A 85 8.31 -0.90 -19.05
C ALA A 85 6.78 -0.74 -18.99
N ILE A 86 6.20 -0.95 -17.80
CA ILE A 86 4.79 -0.73 -17.50
C ILE A 86 4.68 0.54 -16.65
N PRO A 87 4.01 1.60 -17.14
CA PRO A 87 3.88 2.84 -16.39
C PRO A 87 2.97 2.66 -15.18
N ALA A 88 3.39 3.19 -14.04
CA ALA A 88 2.60 3.24 -12.81
C ALA A 88 2.92 4.54 -12.05
N THR A 89 1.94 5.05 -11.30
CA THR A 89 2.15 6.12 -10.33
C THR A 89 2.50 5.46 -9.00
N VAL A 90 3.73 5.63 -8.53
CA VAL A 90 4.20 5.05 -7.27
C VAL A 90 4.53 6.15 -6.27
N ASP A 91 3.74 6.27 -5.19
CA ASP A 91 3.93 7.26 -4.11
C ASP A 91 4.52 6.59 -2.87
N MET A 92 5.86 6.66 -2.74
CA MET A 92 6.59 6.18 -1.57
C MET A 92 6.91 7.35 -0.64
N ARG A 93 6.05 7.58 0.35
CA ARG A 93 6.21 8.68 1.31
C ARG A 93 7.35 8.37 2.28
N PRO A 94 8.07 9.39 2.80
CA PRO A 94 9.15 9.18 3.77
C PRO A 94 8.63 8.79 5.17
N THR A 95 7.34 9.00 5.43
CA THR A 95 6.65 8.66 6.69
C THR A 95 5.27 8.09 6.38
N GLY A 96 4.66 7.47 7.38
CA GLY A 96 3.30 6.94 7.35
C GLY A 96 3.24 5.53 7.89
N THR A 97 2.17 5.24 8.63
CA THR A 97 1.85 3.94 9.21
C THR A 97 0.71 3.27 8.45
N HIS A 98 0.47 2.00 8.74
CA HIS A 98 -0.64 1.25 8.19
C HIS A 98 -1.99 1.67 8.82
N SER A 99 -2.46 2.89 8.50
CA SER A 99 -3.59 3.51 9.17
C SER A 99 -4.50 4.32 8.25
N TRP A 100 -5.75 4.52 8.71
CA TRP A 100 -6.83 5.12 7.92
C TRP A 100 -6.56 6.52 7.39
N GLY A 101 -5.83 7.34 8.14
CA GLY A 101 -5.47 8.70 7.70
C GLY A 101 -4.69 8.67 6.38
N TYR A 102 -3.70 7.79 6.27
CA TYR A 102 -2.89 7.65 5.06
C TYR A 102 -3.69 7.02 3.91
N TRP A 103 -4.55 6.04 4.18
CA TRP A 103 -5.44 5.47 3.17
C TRP A 103 -6.40 6.52 2.58
N GLN A 104 -6.96 7.39 3.42
CA GLN A 104 -7.82 8.48 2.97
C GLN A 104 -7.05 9.51 2.15
N GLU A 105 -5.82 9.85 2.56
CA GLU A 105 -4.95 10.72 1.77
C GLU A 105 -4.69 10.14 0.38
N ASP A 106 -4.36 8.85 0.30
CA ASP A 106 -4.09 8.16 -0.97
C ASP A 106 -5.30 8.09 -1.88
N LEU A 107 -6.50 7.93 -1.32
CA LEU A 107 -7.73 7.98 -2.11
C LEU A 107 -7.87 9.34 -2.83
N HIS A 108 -7.59 10.44 -2.13
CA HIS A 108 -7.64 11.77 -2.76
C HIS A 108 -6.49 12.00 -3.75
N ARG A 109 -5.28 11.53 -3.45
CA ARG A 109 -4.10 11.68 -4.32
C ARG A 109 -4.22 10.87 -5.61
N SER A 110 -4.80 9.67 -5.52
CA SER A 110 -4.99 8.79 -6.67
C SER A 110 -6.15 9.22 -7.57
N TRP A 111 -7.12 9.97 -7.03
CA TRP A 111 -8.34 10.35 -7.76
C TRP A 111 -8.10 11.01 -9.13
N PRO A 112 -7.19 11.99 -9.31
CA PRO A 112 -6.94 12.57 -10.62
C PRO A 112 -6.48 11.55 -11.67
N MET A 113 -5.75 10.51 -11.25
CA MET A 113 -5.34 9.42 -12.14
C MET A 113 -6.55 8.56 -12.51
N PHE A 114 -7.37 8.17 -11.52
CA PHE A 114 -8.57 7.38 -11.75
C PHE A 114 -9.60 8.10 -12.63
N ALA A 115 -9.86 9.39 -12.38
CA ALA A 115 -10.77 10.19 -13.20
C ALA A 115 -10.37 10.16 -14.69
N ARG A 116 -9.08 10.41 -15.00
CA ARG A 116 -8.56 10.33 -16.37
C ARG A 116 -8.70 8.93 -16.97
N ALA A 117 -8.41 7.89 -16.20
CA ALA A 117 -8.52 6.50 -16.67
C ALA A 117 -9.99 6.09 -16.94
N LEU A 118 -10.94 6.68 -16.22
CA LEU A 118 -12.37 6.47 -16.37
C LEU A 118 -13.03 7.42 -17.40
N GLY A 119 -12.29 8.37 -17.96
CA GLY A 119 -12.81 9.37 -18.91
C GLY A 119 -13.69 10.45 -18.27
N LEU A 120 -13.46 10.76 -17.00
CA LEU A 120 -14.13 11.82 -16.23
C LEU A 120 -13.31 13.12 -16.19
#